data_AF-A0A0G4NB64-F1
#
_entry.id   AF-A0A0G4NB64-F1
#
_cell.length_a   1.000
_cell.length_b   1.000
_cell.length_c   1.000
_cell.angle_alpha   90.00
_cell.angle_beta   90.00
_cell.angle_gamma   90.00
#
_symmetry.space_group_name_H-M   'P 1'
#
loop_
_entity.id
_entity.type
_entity.pdbx_description
1 polymer ?
#
loop_
_entity_poly.entity_id
_entity_poly.type
_entity_poly.pdbx_seq_one_letter_code
_entity_poly.pdbx_strand_id
1 'polypeptide(L)'
;IALPPTAPNQSVPPSFDLSPTYVDKLDNEFTRVYEEYTRRVANIKSLCEHIIQLWAELGTPQAQTDGAIVKYYRDSPEQLGLHEEDVNRLRQKRDKLADEKKNREKHLVSLRAAVEALWEKLGVDNGERKSFLNANRGCGLRQINEFEDELARLNELKRQNLHLFVEDARYKLQELWDALYLSEDEMLEFTPAFSDVYS
;
A
#
# COMPACT_ATOMS: atom_id res chain seq x y z
N ILE A 1 -22.51 -26.74 -30.90
CA ILE A 1 -23.45 -26.73 -32.04
C ILE A 1 -22.62 -26.70 -33.33
N ALA A 2 -22.91 -27.55 -34.31
CA ALA A 2 -22.23 -27.45 -35.60
C ALA A 2 -22.72 -26.17 -36.30
N LEU A 3 -21.80 -25.32 -36.74
CA LEU A 3 -22.14 -24.11 -37.51
C LEU A 3 -22.24 -24.48 -39.00
N PRO A 4 -23.16 -23.86 -39.75
CA PRO A 4 -23.19 -24.02 -41.19
C PRO A 4 -21.90 -23.45 -41.80
N PRO A 5 -21.52 -23.90 -43.01
CA PRO A 5 -20.35 -23.35 -43.70
C PRO A 5 -20.52 -21.84 -43.93
N THR A 6 -19.53 -21.04 -43.56
CA THR A 6 -19.59 -19.57 -43.61
C THR A 6 -18.79 -18.95 -44.78
N ALA A 7 -18.12 -19.76 -45.61
CA ALA A 7 -17.36 -19.28 -46.75
C ALA A 7 -18.26 -18.89 -47.94
N PRO A 8 -17.91 -17.86 -48.73
CA PRO A 8 -18.68 -17.48 -49.90
C PRO A 8 -18.80 -18.64 -50.91
N ASN A 9 -20.01 -18.87 -51.43
CA ASN A 9 -20.38 -19.94 -52.38
C ASN A 9 -20.36 -21.40 -51.88
N GLN A 10 -20.32 -21.67 -50.56
CA GLN A 10 -20.57 -23.02 -50.05
C GLN A 10 -22.08 -23.31 -49.91
N SER A 11 -22.55 -24.43 -50.47
CA SER A 11 -23.92 -24.91 -50.21
C SER A 11 -23.99 -25.63 -48.87
N VAL A 12 -25.05 -25.37 -48.10
CA VAL A 12 -25.33 -26.13 -46.87
C VAL A 12 -25.65 -27.59 -47.25
N PRO A 13 -25.03 -28.60 -46.60
CA PRO A 13 -25.34 -30.00 -46.87
C PRO A 13 -26.84 -30.29 -46.65
N PRO A 14 -27.50 -31.10 -47.50
CA PRO A 14 -28.91 -31.45 -47.34
C PRO A 14 -29.23 -32.17 -46.01
N SER A 15 -28.20 -32.74 -45.36
CA SER A 15 -28.29 -33.42 -44.08
C SER A 15 -28.14 -32.49 -42.86
N PHE A 16 -27.91 -31.19 -43.07
CA PHE A 16 -27.72 -30.23 -41.99
C PHE A 16 -29.08 -29.81 -41.41
N ASP A 17 -29.22 -29.93 -40.10
CA ASP A 17 -30.45 -29.56 -39.38
C ASP A 17 -30.61 -28.03 -39.35
N LEU A 18 -31.68 -27.54 -39.99
CA LEU A 18 -32.12 -26.14 -39.95
C LEU A 18 -33.53 -26.03 -39.33
N SER A 19 -33.91 -26.99 -38.49
CA SER A 19 -35.20 -26.97 -37.81
C SER A 19 -35.33 -25.78 -36.85
N PRO A 20 -36.55 -25.40 -36.45
CA PRO A 20 -36.75 -24.41 -35.40
C PRO A 20 -35.99 -24.74 -34.12
N THR A 21 -35.89 -26.03 -33.76
CA THR A 21 -35.15 -26.46 -32.57
C THR A 21 -33.63 -26.25 -32.68
N TYR A 22 -33.07 -26.34 -33.89
CA TYR A 22 -31.67 -25.98 -34.14
C TYR A 22 -31.46 -24.47 -33.97
N VAL A 23 -32.36 -23.65 -34.53
CA VAL A 23 -32.32 -22.18 -34.39
C VAL A 23 -32.43 -21.78 -32.92
N ASP A 24 -33.39 -22.32 -32.17
CA ASP A 24 -33.56 -22.06 -30.74
C ASP A 24 -32.29 -22.41 -29.95
N LYS A 25 -31.64 -23.55 -30.26
CA LYS A 25 -30.37 -23.94 -29.62
C LYS A 25 -29.25 -22.97 -29.96
N LEU A 26 -29.19 -22.51 -31.21
CA LEU A 26 -28.19 -21.55 -31.67
C LEU A 26 -28.37 -20.20 -30.99
N ASP A 27 -29.60 -19.70 -30.89
CA ASP A 27 -29.95 -18.46 -30.19
C ASP A 27 -29.60 -18.53 -28.70
N ASN A 28 -29.86 -19.68 -28.06
CA ASN A 28 -29.44 -19.92 -26.68
C ASN A 28 -27.91 -19.90 -26.52
N GLU A 29 -27.16 -20.50 -27.44
CA GLU A 29 -25.68 -20.44 -27.41
C GLU A 29 -25.14 -19.04 -27.68
N PHE A 30 -25.73 -18.28 -28.62
CA PHE A 30 -25.38 -16.87 -28.84
C PHE A 30 -25.61 -16.04 -27.58
N THR A 31 -26.77 -16.20 -26.94
CA THR A 31 -27.10 -15.54 -25.68
C THR A 31 -26.07 -15.89 -24.61
N ARG A 32 -25.76 -17.17 -24.42
CA ARG A 32 -24.76 -17.65 -23.46
C ARG A 32 -23.38 -17.06 -23.69
N VAL A 33 -22.91 -17.01 -24.94
CA VAL A 33 -21.60 -16.44 -25.30
C VAL A 33 -21.58 -14.92 -25.10
N TYR A 34 -22.66 -14.23 -25.45
CA TYR A 34 -22.78 -12.78 -25.26
C TYR A 34 -22.81 -12.38 -23.78
N GLU A 35 -23.51 -13.14 -22.95
CA GLU A 35 -23.51 -12.96 -21.49
C GLU A 35 -22.11 -13.18 -20.91
N GLU A 36 -21.41 -14.24 -21.32
CA GLU A 36 -20.05 -14.51 -20.87
C GLU A 36 -19.06 -13.43 -21.33
N TYR A 37 -19.17 -12.95 -22.58
CA TYR A 37 -18.41 -11.81 -23.09
C TYR A 37 -18.62 -10.57 -22.21
N THR A 38 -19.89 -10.20 -21.98
CA THR A 38 -20.26 -9.04 -21.18
C THR A 38 -19.71 -9.15 -19.75
N ARG A 39 -19.80 -10.34 -19.15
CA ARG A 39 -19.26 -10.63 -17.82
C ARG A 39 -17.74 -10.45 -17.77
N ARG A 40 -17.00 -10.97 -18.77
CA ARG A 40 -15.53 -10.86 -18.83
C ARG A 40 -15.08 -9.42 -19.03
N VAL A 41 -15.74 -8.68 -19.92
CA VAL A 41 -15.51 -7.25 -20.14
C VAL A 41 -15.68 -6.46 -18.84
N ALA A 42 -16.77 -6.70 -18.11
CA ALA A 42 -17.02 -6.04 -16.82
C ALA A 42 -15.95 -6.38 -15.76
N ASN A 43 -15.50 -7.64 -15.71
CA ASN A 43 -14.45 -8.09 -14.80
C ASN A 43 -13.11 -7.39 -15.08
N ILE A 44 -12.71 -7.34 -16.36
CA ILE A 44 -11.48 -6.65 -16.76
C ILE A 44 -11.54 -5.17 -16.43
N LYS A 45 -12.66 -4.51 -16.74
CA LYS A 45 -12.88 -3.11 -16.40
C LYS A 45 -12.65 -2.87 -14.91
N SER A 46 -13.32 -3.63 -14.05
CA SER A 46 -13.16 -3.52 -12.59
C SER A 46 -11.72 -3.79 -12.13
N LEU A 47 -11.05 -4.81 -12.66
CA LEU A 47 -9.65 -5.10 -12.34
C LEU A 47 -8.73 -3.93 -12.71
N CYS A 48 -8.93 -3.34 -13.88
CA CYS A 48 -8.12 -2.23 -14.36
C CYS A 48 -8.38 -0.95 -13.57
N GLU A 49 -9.63 -0.67 -13.21
CA GLU A 49 -9.98 0.44 -12.32
C GLU A 49 -9.26 0.32 -10.97
N HIS A 50 -9.24 -0.87 -10.37
CA HIS A 50 -8.49 -1.12 -9.14
C HIS A 50 -6.97 -0.94 -9.32
N ILE A 51 -6.40 -1.42 -10.42
CA ILE A 51 -4.97 -1.22 -10.73
C ILE A 51 -4.63 0.27 -10.83
N ILE A 52 -5.46 1.05 -11.53
CA ILE A 52 -5.27 2.49 -11.69
C ILE A 52 -5.37 3.20 -10.34
N GLN A 53 -6.34 2.83 -9.50
CA GLN A 53 -6.46 3.36 -8.15
C GLN A 53 -5.22 3.06 -7.31
N LEU A 54 -4.73 1.82 -7.35
CA LEU A 54 -3.52 1.42 -6.61
C LEU A 54 -2.28 2.20 -7.08
N TRP A 55 -2.11 2.44 -8.38
CA TRP A 55 -1.03 3.29 -8.88
C TRP A 55 -1.12 4.72 -8.33
N ALA A 56 -2.33 5.30 -8.28
CA ALA A 56 -2.52 6.63 -7.71
C ALA A 56 -2.17 6.67 -6.22
N GLU A 57 -2.62 5.68 -5.45
CA GLU A 57 -2.38 5.60 -4.00
C GLU A 57 -0.90 5.34 -3.64
N LEU A 58 -0.21 4.52 -4.45
CA LEU A 58 1.22 4.23 -4.32
C LEU A 58 2.11 5.37 -4.83
N GLY A 59 1.54 6.36 -5.52
CA GLY A 59 2.28 7.42 -6.20
C GLY A 59 3.17 6.88 -7.33
N THR A 60 2.72 5.84 -8.04
CA THR A 60 3.48 5.21 -9.12
C THR A 60 3.67 6.20 -10.28
N PRO A 61 4.93 6.48 -10.71
CA PRO A 61 5.18 7.36 -11.84
C PRO A 61 4.58 6.84 -13.14
N GLN A 62 4.10 7.73 -14.02
CA GLN A 62 3.48 7.36 -15.30
C GLN A 62 4.37 6.42 -16.14
N ALA A 63 5.69 6.62 -16.12
CA ALA A 63 6.66 5.78 -16.84
C ALA A 63 6.69 4.31 -16.38
N GLN A 64 6.19 4.01 -15.18
CA GLN A 64 6.11 2.66 -14.63
C GLN A 64 4.69 2.05 -14.75
N THR A 65 3.71 2.84 -15.19
CA THR A 65 2.34 2.37 -15.42
C THR A 65 2.20 1.66 -16.78
N ASP A 66 1.20 0.80 -16.89
CA ASP A 66 0.90 0.12 -18.15
C ASP A 66 0.02 1.02 -19.04
N GLY A 67 0.62 1.57 -20.10
CA GLY A 67 -0.06 2.48 -21.01
C GLY A 67 -1.29 1.86 -21.69
N ALA A 68 -1.31 0.54 -21.91
CA ALA A 68 -2.48 -0.13 -22.49
C ALA A 68 -3.66 -0.11 -21.51
N ILE A 69 -3.40 -0.42 -20.23
CA ILE A 69 -4.41 -0.38 -19.18
C ILE A 69 -4.98 1.04 -19.07
N VAL A 70 -4.12 2.06 -18.96
CA VAL A 70 -4.54 3.46 -18.86
C VAL A 70 -5.38 3.90 -20.06
N LYS A 71 -5.03 3.44 -21.27
CA LYS A 71 -5.74 3.81 -22.50
C LYS A 71 -7.09 3.12 -22.65
N TYR A 72 -7.20 1.84 -22.30
CA TYR A 72 -8.34 1.01 -22.71
C TYR A 72 -9.33 0.67 -21.58
N TYR A 73 -8.97 0.84 -20.31
CA TYR A 73 -9.79 0.33 -19.19
C TYR A 73 -11.25 0.83 -19.17
N ARG A 74 -11.52 2.04 -19.66
CA ARG A 74 -12.84 2.69 -19.55
C ARG A 74 -13.76 2.35 -20.70
N ASP A 75 -13.25 2.49 -21.92
CA ASP A 75 -14.04 2.55 -23.15
C ASP A 75 -13.91 1.28 -24.01
N SER A 76 -12.81 0.53 -23.89
CA SER A 76 -12.56 -0.68 -24.70
C SER A 76 -11.74 -1.73 -23.93
N PRO A 77 -12.18 -2.17 -22.74
CA PRO A 77 -11.41 -3.10 -21.89
C PRO A 77 -11.16 -4.46 -22.56
N GLU A 78 -11.96 -4.86 -23.54
CA GLU A 78 -11.73 -6.04 -24.38
C GLU A 78 -10.42 -6.01 -25.15
N GLN A 79 -9.85 -4.82 -25.42
CA GLN A 79 -8.53 -4.65 -26.04
C GLN A 79 -7.38 -5.13 -25.12
N LEU A 80 -7.65 -5.35 -23.83
CA LEU A 80 -6.70 -5.90 -22.86
C LEU A 80 -6.69 -7.43 -22.83
N GLY A 81 -7.57 -8.06 -23.62
CA GLY A 81 -7.69 -9.50 -23.79
C GLY A 81 -8.73 -10.13 -22.87
N LEU A 82 -9.57 -11.01 -23.42
CA LEU A 82 -10.67 -11.70 -22.72
C LEU A 82 -10.36 -13.15 -22.38
N HIS A 83 -9.16 -13.63 -22.71
CA HIS A 83 -8.74 -14.98 -22.36
C HIS A 83 -8.47 -15.08 -20.87
N GLU A 84 -8.57 -16.29 -20.34
CA GLU A 84 -8.33 -16.55 -18.91
C GLU A 84 -6.91 -16.13 -18.49
N GLU A 85 -5.93 -16.30 -19.38
CA GLU A 85 -4.55 -15.86 -19.18
C GLU A 85 -4.43 -14.34 -19.00
N ASP A 86 -5.14 -13.55 -19.81
CA ASP A 86 -5.15 -12.08 -19.71
C ASP A 86 -5.76 -11.62 -18.39
N VAL A 87 -6.89 -12.22 -18.01
CA VAL A 87 -7.56 -11.95 -16.73
C VAL A 87 -6.63 -12.30 -15.56
N ASN A 88 -5.94 -13.44 -15.62
CA ASN A 88 -5.00 -13.87 -14.59
C ASN A 88 -3.78 -12.94 -14.50
N ARG A 89 -3.25 -12.46 -15.63
CA ARG A 89 -2.18 -11.47 -15.67
C ARG A 89 -2.59 -10.17 -14.97
N LEU A 90 -3.81 -9.68 -15.23
CA LEU A 90 -4.35 -8.48 -14.58
C LEU A 90 -4.56 -8.69 -13.08
N ARG A 91 -5.10 -9.85 -12.67
CA ARG A 91 -5.25 -10.21 -11.24
C ARG A 91 -3.91 -10.20 -10.51
N GLN A 92 -2.90 -10.87 -11.05
CA GLN A 92 -1.57 -10.91 -10.45
C GLN A 92 -0.95 -9.52 -10.35
N LYS A 93 -1.14 -8.65 -11.35
CA LYS A 93 -0.66 -7.26 -11.30
C LYS A 93 -1.34 -6.49 -10.18
N ARG A 94 -2.66 -6.56 -10.07
CA ARG A 94 -3.43 -5.96 -8.98
C ARG A 94 -2.96 -6.47 -7.61
N ASP A 95 -2.80 -7.79 -7.46
CA ASP A 95 -2.43 -8.39 -6.17
C ASP A 95 -1.06 -7.93 -5.70
N LYS A 96 -0.07 -7.89 -6.61
CA LYS A 96 1.26 -7.35 -6.29
C LYS A 96 1.19 -5.90 -5.80
N LEU A 97 0.41 -5.04 -6.47
CA LEU A 97 0.23 -3.65 -6.06
C LEU A 97 -0.50 -3.52 -4.72
N ALA A 98 -1.51 -4.37 -4.47
CA ALA A 98 -2.24 -4.38 -3.21
C ALA A 98 -1.35 -4.85 -2.05
N ASP A 99 -0.52 -5.87 -2.25
CA ASP A 99 0.45 -6.34 -1.27
C ASP A 99 1.53 -5.28 -0.99
N GLU A 100 2.01 -4.60 -2.02
CA GLU A 100 2.93 -3.47 -1.87
C GLU A 100 2.31 -2.35 -1.03
N LYS A 101 1.08 -1.95 -1.34
CA LYS A 101 0.35 -0.94 -0.56
C LYS A 101 0.24 -1.36 0.90
N LYS A 102 -0.21 -2.59 1.16
CA LYS A 102 -0.35 -3.12 2.52
C LYS A 102 0.98 -3.10 3.29
N ASN A 103 2.09 -3.45 2.62
CA ASN A 103 3.41 -3.43 3.24
C ASN A 103 3.86 -2.00 3.56
N ARG A 104 3.64 -1.05 2.66
CA ARG A 104 3.95 0.37 2.88
C ARG A 104 3.12 0.97 4.02
N GLU A 105 1.82 0.68 4.06
CA GLU A 105 0.94 1.11 5.15
C GLU A 105 1.39 0.54 6.50
N LYS A 106 1.74 -0.75 6.56
CA LYS A 106 2.27 -1.36 7.78
C LYS A 106 3.57 -0.70 8.24
N HIS A 107 4.46 -0.41 7.30
CA HIS A 107 5.72 0.25 7.60
C HIS A 107 5.50 1.68 8.11
N LEU A 108 4.61 2.45 7.48
CA LEU A 108 4.24 3.79 7.93
C LEU A 108 3.61 3.81 9.32
N VAL A 109 2.78 2.83 9.67
CA VAL A 109 2.25 2.71 11.04
C VAL A 109 3.40 2.57 12.05
N SER A 110 4.40 1.74 11.73
CA SER A 110 5.58 1.55 12.58
C SER A 110 6.42 2.83 12.70
N LEU A 111 6.72 3.50 11.57
CA LEU A 111 7.50 4.73 11.56
C LEU A 111 6.77 5.84 12.34
N ARG A 112 5.47 6.00 12.10
CA ARG A 112 4.65 6.98 12.79
C ARG A 112 4.65 6.76 14.30
N ALA A 113 4.49 5.51 14.77
CA ALA A 113 4.55 5.21 16.19
C ALA A 113 5.91 5.55 16.81
N ALA A 114 7.01 5.28 16.09
CA ALA A 114 8.36 5.62 16.55
C ALA A 114 8.58 7.14 16.61
N VAL A 115 8.12 7.87 15.60
CA VAL A 115 8.19 9.35 15.54
C VAL A 115 7.35 9.97 16.65
N GLU A 116 6.08 9.54 16.83
CA GLU A 116 5.19 10.05 17.88
C GLU A 116 5.78 9.80 19.28
N ALA A 117 6.38 8.63 19.52
CA ALA A 117 7.04 8.33 20.80
C ALA A 117 8.23 9.26 21.08
N LEU A 118 9.00 9.64 20.06
CA LEU A 118 10.10 10.60 20.22
C LEU A 118 9.61 12.03 20.37
N TRP A 119 8.55 12.43 19.66
CA TRP A 119 7.93 13.74 19.84
C TRP A 119 7.46 13.97 21.27
N GLU A 120 6.86 12.95 21.90
CA GLU A 120 6.48 13.04 23.32
C GLU A 120 7.68 13.18 24.25
N LYS A 121 8.72 12.36 24.04
CA LYS A 121 9.94 12.40 24.87
C LYS A 121 10.71 13.71 24.74
N LEU A 122 10.71 14.30 23.55
CA LEU A 122 11.42 15.54 23.23
C LEU A 122 10.55 16.79 23.40
N GLY A 123 9.28 16.65 23.80
CA GLY A 123 8.39 17.78 24.04
C GLY A 123 8.07 18.61 22.79
N VAL A 124 8.06 18.01 21.60
CA VAL A 124 7.77 18.73 20.34
C VAL A 124 6.35 19.31 20.38
N ASP A 125 6.15 20.54 19.90
CA ASP A 125 4.86 21.23 19.96
C ASP A 125 3.76 20.52 19.16
N ASN A 126 2.54 20.49 19.69
CA ASN A 126 1.41 19.82 19.05
C ASN A 126 1.03 20.42 17.69
N GLY A 127 1.27 21.71 17.47
CA GLY A 127 1.07 22.38 16.19
C GLY A 127 2.02 21.84 15.11
N GLU A 128 3.30 21.67 15.45
CA GLU A 128 4.32 21.09 14.57
C GLU A 128 3.96 19.63 14.22
N ARG A 129 3.65 18.81 15.23
CA ARG A 129 3.22 17.41 15.04
C ARG A 129 2.04 17.31 14.09
N LYS A 130 1.00 18.13 14.30
CA LYS A 130 -0.20 18.13 13.48
C LYS A 130 0.08 18.60 12.04
N SER A 131 0.94 19.60 11.87
CA SER A 131 1.36 20.08 10.55
C SER A 131 2.05 18.97 9.76
N PHE A 132 3.02 18.30 10.37
CA PHE A 132 3.76 17.18 9.76
C PHE A 132 2.83 16.03 9.35
N LEU A 133 1.97 15.57 10.25
CA LEU A 133 1.02 14.48 9.96
C LEU A 133 0.04 14.84 8.83
N ASN A 134 -0.36 16.11 8.72
CA ASN A 134 -1.25 16.57 7.65
C ASN A 134 -0.53 16.66 6.29
N ALA A 135 0.74 17.07 6.29
CA ALA A 135 1.56 17.14 5.07
C ALA A 135 1.93 15.75 4.52
N ASN A 136 2.00 14.74 5.40
CA ASN A 136 2.49 13.40 5.09
C ASN A 136 1.39 12.32 5.18
N ARG A 137 0.22 12.62 4.61
CA ARG A 137 -0.88 11.65 4.44
C ARG A 137 -0.65 10.71 3.24
N GLY A 138 -1.06 9.45 3.37
CA GLY A 138 -1.00 8.44 2.30
C GLY A 138 0.11 7.42 2.49
N CYS A 139 0.37 6.62 1.45
CA CYS A 139 1.35 5.51 1.47
C CYS A 139 2.39 5.57 0.32
N GLY A 140 2.57 6.75 -0.26
CA GLY A 140 3.59 6.97 -1.29
C GLY A 140 5.00 6.95 -0.72
N LEU A 141 5.99 6.77 -1.59
CA LEU A 141 7.41 6.77 -1.20
C LEU A 141 7.85 8.10 -0.58
N ARG A 142 7.27 9.23 -1.04
CA ARG A 142 7.54 10.55 -0.44
C ARG A 142 7.21 10.52 1.05
N GLN A 143 6.03 10.03 1.43
CA GLN A 143 5.61 10.01 2.83
C GLN A 143 6.52 9.12 3.66
N ILE A 144 6.90 7.94 3.16
CA ILE A 144 7.82 7.03 3.85
C ILE A 144 9.14 7.75 4.15
N ASN A 145 9.76 8.35 3.13
CA ASN A 145 11.03 9.06 3.28
C ASN A 145 10.92 10.20 4.30
N GLU A 146 9.84 11.00 4.25
CA GLU A 146 9.64 12.09 5.21
C GLU A 146 9.55 11.58 6.66
N PHE A 147 8.88 10.46 6.89
CA PHE A 147 8.83 9.83 8.22
C PHE A 147 10.19 9.25 8.65
N GLU A 148 10.96 8.67 7.72
CA GLU A 148 12.31 8.17 8.00
C GLU A 148 13.28 9.31 8.34
N ASP A 149 13.25 10.40 7.56
CA ASP A 149 14.06 11.60 7.76
C ASP A 149 13.72 12.27 9.10
N GLU A 150 12.43 12.41 9.42
CA GLU A 150 11.99 12.93 10.71
C GLU A 150 12.42 12.03 11.87
N LEU A 151 12.31 10.70 11.72
CA LEU A 151 12.78 9.75 12.72
C LEU A 151 14.29 9.87 12.93
N ALA A 152 15.08 10.02 11.86
CA ALA A 152 16.52 10.24 11.93
C ALA A 152 16.85 11.55 12.65
N ARG A 153 16.17 12.65 12.28
CA ARG A 153 16.31 13.97 12.92
C ARG A 153 16.03 13.90 14.42
N LEU A 154 14.94 13.24 14.83
CA LEU A 154 14.56 13.11 16.23
C LEU A 154 15.52 12.23 17.03
N ASN A 155 16.02 11.14 16.44
CA ASN A 155 17.03 10.31 17.09
C ASN A 155 18.35 11.08 17.31
N GLU A 156 18.76 11.87 16.33
CA GLU A 156 19.93 12.74 16.47
C GLU A 156 19.69 13.83 17.53
N LEU A 157 18.52 14.46 17.54
CA LEU A 157 18.15 15.43 18.57
C LEU A 157 18.14 14.80 19.97
N LYS A 158 17.62 13.58 20.11
CA LYS A 158 17.67 12.80 21.36
C LYS A 158 19.11 12.56 21.78
N ARG A 159 20.00 12.16 20.86
CA ARG A 159 21.41 11.92 21.15
C ARG A 159 22.11 13.20 21.63
N GLN A 160 21.85 14.33 20.96
CA GLN A 160 22.42 15.62 21.33
C GLN A 160 21.96 16.09 22.71
N ASN A 161 20.69 15.87 23.06
CA ASN A 161 20.11 16.28 24.34
C ASN A 161 20.21 15.22 25.46
N LEU A 162 20.83 14.06 25.20
CA LEU A 162 20.88 12.96 26.16
C LEU A 162 21.54 13.38 27.48
N HIS A 163 22.56 14.22 27.40
CA HIS A 163 23.24 14.78 28.57
C HIS A 163 22.28 15.53 29.49
N LEU A 164 21.41 16.39 28.94
CA LEU A 164 20.43 17.14 29.73
C LEU A 164 19.47 16.23 30.48
N PHE A 165 19.00 15.15 29.84
CA PHE A 165 18.10 14.20 30.49
C PHE A 165 18.78 13.41 31.62
N VAL A 166 20.03 13.00 31.40
CA VAL A 166 20.80 12.27 32.42
C VAL A 166 21.17 13.19 33.58
N GLU A 167 21.53 14.44 33.30
CA GLU A 167 21.78 15.45 34.33
C GLU A 167 20.52 15.72 35.17
N ASP A 168 19.36 15.96 34.55
CA ASP A 168 18.08 16.15 35.28
C ASP A 168 17.72 14.94 36.15
N ALA A 169 17.92 13.72 35.62
CA ALA A 169 17.72 12.49 36.38
C ALA A 169 18.69 12.36 37.56
N ARG A 170 19.95 12.77 37.39
CA ARG A 170 20.97 12.80 38.46
C ARG A 170 20.62 13.81 39.54
N TYR A 171 20.16 14.99 39.17
CA TYR A 171 19.66 15.98 40.12
C TYR A 171 18.51 15.41 40.95
N LYS A 172 17.53 14.78 40.29
CA LYS A 172 16.38 14.19 40.98
C LYS A 172 16.75 13.00 41.85
N LEU A 173 17.73 12.21 41.42
CA LEU A 173 18.30 11.12 42.21
C LEU A 173 18.99 11.66 43.46
N GLN A 174 19.75 12.75 43.34
CA GLN A 174 20.37 13.42 44.47
C GLN A 174 19.30 13.92 45.47
N GLU A 175 18.24 14.58 44.99
CA GLU A 175 17.13 15.02 45.87
C GLU A 175 16.51 13.85 46.64
N LEU A 176 16.37 12.68 46.01
CA LEU A 176 15.84 11.47 46.65
C LEU A 176 16.83 10.90 47.68
N TRP A 177 18.12 10.88 47.36
CA TRP A 177 19.16 10.45 48.30
C TRP A 177 19.21 11.35 49.53
N ASP A 178 19.14 12.66 49.35
CA ASP A 178 19.10 13.64 50.43
C ASP A 178 17.84 13.44 51.30
N ALA A 179 16.68 13.21 50.67
CA ALA A 179 15.41 12.96 51.37
C ALA A 179 15.40 11.65 52.18
N LEU A 180 16.17 10.65 51.74
CA LEU A 180 16.30 9.35 52.39
C LEU A 180 17.51 9.27 53.33
N TYR A 181 18.31 10.34 53.44
CA TYR A 181 19.52 10.42 54.25
C TYR A 181 20.54 9.31 53.94
N LEU A 182 20.71 8.96 52.66
CA LEU A 182 21.74 8.01 52.25
C LEU A 182 23.13 8.57 52.55
N SER A 183 24.05 7.70 52.95
CA SER A 183 25.47 8.02 53.11
C SER A 183 26.17 8.07 51.75
N GLU A 184 27.32 8.76 51.69
CA GLU A 184 28.12 8.84 50.46
C GLU A 184 28.55 7.45 49.96
N ASP A 185 28.88 6.53 50.87
CA ASP A 185 29.26 5.15 50.52
C ASP A 185 28.11 4.41 49.81
N GLU A 186 26.87 4.60 50.26
CA GLU A 186 25.67 4.01 49.62
C GLU A 186 25.35 4.66 48.28
N MET A 187 25.58 5.97 48.13
CA MET A 187 25.39 6.66 46.85
C MET A 187 26.39 6.17 45.79
N LEU A 188 27.65 5.95 46.18
CA LEU A 188 28.72 5.50 45.30
C LEU A 188 28.50 4.08 44.74
N GLU A 189 27.65 3.26 45.37
CA GLU A 189 27.25 1.97 44.80
C GLU A 189 26.53 2.13 43.45
N PHE A 190 25.82 3.24 43.23
CA PHE A 190 25.19 3.57 41.95
C PHE A 190 26.11 4.40 41.04
N THR A 191 27.17 3.75 40.55
CA THR A 191 28.17 4.31 39.63
C THR A 191 27.62 5.10 38.42
N PRO A 192 26.47 4.77 37.79
CA PRO A 192 25.92 5.57 36.69
C PRO A 192 25.58 7.02 37.05
N ALA A 193 25.38 7.36 38.32
CA ALA A 193 25.18 8.75 38.76
C ALA A 193 26.41 9.65 38.53
N PHE A 194 27.59 9.07 38.37
CA PHE A 194 28.87 9.80 38.31
C PHE A 194 29.62 9.61 36.99
N SER A 195 29.03 8.92 36.01
CA SER A 195 29.65 8.65 34.70
C SER A 195 29.64 9.89 33.78
N ASP A 196 30.75 10.19 33.11
CA ASP A 196 30.78 11.24 32.06
C ASP A 196 30.26 10.74 30.70
N VAL A 197 29.97 9.45 30.59
CA VAL A 197 29.43 8.85 29.37
C VAL A 197 27.90 8.88 29.40
N TYR A 198 27.32 9.54 28.40
CA TYR A 198 25.89 9.57 28.12
C TYR A 198 25.59 8.58 27.00
N SER A 199 25.07 7.40 27.36
CA SER A 199 24.74 6.31 26.42
C SER A 199 23.38 5.70 26.71
#